data_AF-A0A497Y365-F1
#
_entry.id   AF-A0A497Y365-F1
#
_cell.length_a   1.000
_cell.length_b   1.000
_cell.length_c   1.000
_cell.angle_alpha   90.00
_cell.angle_beta   90.00
_cell.angle_gamma   90.00
#
_symmetry.space_group_name_H-M   'P 1'
#
loop_
_entity.id
_entity.type
_entity.pdbx_description
1 polymer ?
#
loop_
_entity_poly.entity_id
_entity_poly.type
_entity_poly.pdbx_seq_one_letter_code
_entity_poly.pdbx_strand_id
1 'polypeptide(L)'
;MKTLDVTDVHEGTKLMNPDVDFDGNYTFYYDETNNIKKLHLKGGGFNVAFTSNFILGGLCFSGVKPDISDVFDGIKLQDNVNEVKFKHLATGDFLDCLKSSKLASFLTYIVNSPLYLHYSSLNLLYFSIVDIVDSMLNNTDQYEHHGFGFDRYLKNILYKVCKENIKPITDLFFILDYPNISRENLNEFIKELAKIIEDYKPSAEDKYGLSVLKILLKKSLDESLIFVQDETDHLLIGGLDQFYWRPVYSFGNSSHHFDNEDDIKKEMENLKIIVSGKVISNYTFSDSKDDIYTQCSDIIVGLIGKLSKFINTNSKEQIVEIVESLNSQQLINLDLYLDLYVKSLKRNIGFIHSTDSDEELLKHNLLCDLRGKKIS
;
A
#
# COMPACT_ATOMS: atom_id res chain seq x y z
N MET A 1 24.11 -15.88 -5.30
CA MET A 1 22.69 -15.79 -5.73
C MET A 1 21.87 -16.53 -4.69
N LYS A 2 21.06 -15.81 -3.92
CA LYS A 2 20.24 -16.37 -2.84
C LYS A 2 19.05 -17.10 -3.46
N THR A 3 18.55 -18.15 -2.83
CA THR A 3 17.34 -18.86 -3.24
C THR A 3 16.33 -18.80 -2.11
N LEU A 4 15.09 -18.49 -2.42
CA LEU A 4 13.96 -18.48 -1.50
C LEU A 4 12.83 -19.31 -2.11
N ASP A 5 12.41 -20.34 -1.38
CA ASP A 5 11.22 -21.11 -1.72
C ASP A 5 10.02 -20.45 -1.03
N VAL A 6 9.04 -20.01 -1.83
CA VAL A 6 7.82 -19.35 -1.35
C VAL A 6 6.58 -20.20 -1.63
N THR A 7 6.73 -21.51 -1.83
CA THR A 7 5.62 -22.43 -2.12
C THR A 7 4.54 -22.36 -1.04
N ASP A 8 4.91 -22.47 0.23
CA ASP A 8 3.94 -22.44 1.34
C ASP A 8 3.25 -21.07 1.45
N VAL A 9 3.99 -19.99 1.18
CA VAL A 9 3.43 -18.62 1.15
C VAL A 9 2.44 -18.46 0.00
N HIS A 10 2.78 -18.98 -1.19
CA HIS A 10 1.92 -18.94 -2.37
C HIS A 10 0.62 -19.72 -2.13
N GLU A 11 0.72 -20.99 -1.72
CA GLU A 11 -0.44 -21.85 -1.46
C GLU A 11 -1.29 -21.32 -0.30
N GLY A 12 -0.66 -20.84 0.78
CA GLY A 12 -1.35 -20.18 1.88
C GLY A 12 -2.10 -18.93 1.42
N THR A 13 -1.49 -18.10 0.58
CA THR A 13 -2.14 -16.90 0.01
C THR A 13 -3.38 -17.27 -0.80
N LYS A 14 -3.31 -18.32 -1.62
CA LYS A 14 -4.45 -18.82 -2.39
C LYS A 14 -5.57 -19.33 -1.48
N LEU A 15 -5.22 -20.11 -0.45
CA LEU A 15 -6.18 -20.67 0.50
C LEU A 15 -6.92 -19.57 1.29
N MET A 16 -6.20 -18.53 1.69
CA MET A 16 -6.76 -17.41 2.47
C MET A 16 -7.60 -16.45 1.64
N ASN A 17 -7.51 -16.52 0.30
CA ASN A 17 -8.23 -15.62 -0.62
C ASN A 17 -8.91 -16.43 -1.74
N PRO A 18 -9.90 -17.28 -1.42
CA PRO A 18 -10.52 -18.21 -2.38
C PRO A 18 -11.26 -17.52 -3.53
N ASP A 19 -11.66 -16.25 -3.34
CA ASP A 19 -12.37 -15.45 -4.35
C ASP A 19 -11.42 -14.73 -5.32
N VAL A 20 -10.10 -14.84 -5.12
CA VAL A 20 -9.08 -14.29 -6.02
C VAL A 20 -8.70 -15.32 -7.08
N ASP A 21 -8.80 -14.95 -8.35
CA ASP A 21 -8.29 -15.76 -9.45
C ASP A 21 -6.77 -15.54 -9.65
N PHE A 22 -5.95 -16.19 -8.81
CA PHE A 22 -4.49 -16.14 -8.93
C PHE A 22 -3.95 -16.93 -10.14
N ASP A 23 -4.73 -17.89 -10.63
CA ASP A 23 -4.31 -18.77 -11.73
C ASP A 23 -4.64 -18.20 -13.11
N GLY A 24 -5.38 -17.09 -13.17
CA GLY A 24 -5.73 -16.40 -14.39
C GLY A 24 -4.51 -15.93 -15.19
N ASN A 25 -4.70 -15.87 -16.51
CA ASN A 25 -3.68 -15.39 -17.44
C ASN A 25 -3.87 -13.89 -17.68
N TYR A 26 -3.01 -13.12 -17.03
CA TYR A 26 -2.98 -11.66 -17.10
C TYR A 26 -1.61 -11.18 -17.60
N THR A 27 -1.60 -9.96 -18.14
CA THR A 27 -0.38 -9.21 -18.41
C THR A 27 -0.44 -7.91 -17.64
N PHE A 28 0.44 -7.76 -16.67
CA PHE A 28 0.53 -6.62 -15.76
C PHE A 28 1.65 -5.69 -16.18
N TYR A 29 1.36 -4.39 -16.22
CA TYR A 29 2.36 -3.34 -16.37
C TYR A 29 2.44 -2.52 -15.09
N TYR A 30 3.66 -2.21 -14.67
CA TYR A 30 3.94 -1.59 -13.38
C TYR A 30 4.72 -0.30 -13.56
N ASP A 31 4.30 0.70 -12.79
CA ASP A 31 5.12 1.81 -12.35
C ASP A 31 5.00 1.93 -10.80
N GLU A 32 5.80 2.80 -10.20
CA GLU A 32 5.81 3.04 -8.76
C GLU A 32 5.70 4.52 -8.40
N THR A 33 5.13 4.81 -7.23
CA THR A 33 5.29 6.14 -6.63
C THR A 33 6.72 6.32 -6.16
N ASN A 34 7.25 7.56 -6.24
CA ASN A 34 8.55 8.01 -5.72
C ASN A 34 9.26 6.97 -4.84
N ASN A 35 10.18 6.21 -5.44
CA ASN A 35 10.89 5.13 -4.77
C ASN A 35 11.60 5.65 -3.53
N ILE A 36 11.04 5.36 -2.36
CA ILE A 36 11.60 5.81 -1.09
C ILE A 36 12.93 5.09 -0.79
N LYS A 37 13.20 3.97 -1.49
CA LYS A 37 14.28 2.98 -1.33
C LYS A 37 14.30 2.35 0.05
N LYS A 38 14.41 3.19 1.08
CA LYS A 38 14.41 2.83 2.50
C LYS A 38 13.60 3.82 3.30
N LEU A 39 12.86 3.30 4.28
CA LEU A 39 12.24 4.12 5.32
C LEU A 39 13.14 4.08 6.55
N HIS A 40 13.60 5.26 7.00
CA HIS A 40 14.39 5.36 8.22
C HIS A 40 14.01 6.60 9.03
N LEU A 41 14.28 6.52 10.33
CA LEU A 41 14.10 7.63 11.25
C LEU A 41 15.29 8.59 11.16
N LYS A 42 14.98 9.88 11.31
CA LYS A 42 15.91 10.98 11.57
C LYS A 42 15.53 11.56 12.93
N GLY A 43 16.43 12.28 13.60
CA GLY A 43 16.22 12.90 14.93
C GLY A 43 15.10 13.95 15.05
N GLY A 44 14.08 13.89 14.19
CA GLY A 44 12.86 14.69 14.23
C GLY A 44 11.71 14.11 13.38
N GLY A 45 11.77 12.83 12.96
CA GLY A 45 10.72 12.18 12.18
C GLY A 45 11.25 11.24 11.09
N PHE A 46 10.41 10.87 10.13
CA PHE A 46 10.79 10.01 9.01
C PHE A 46 11.59 10.77 7.93
N ASN A 47 12.37 10.04 7.12
CA ASN A 47 13.05 10.60 5.94
C ASN A 47 12.09 11.00 4.80
N VAL A 48 10.89 10.44 4.78
CA VAL A 48 9.81 10.72 3.83
C VAL A 48 8.50 10.98 4.58
N ALA A 49 7.52 11.62 3.94
CA ALA A 49 6.25 11.88 4.59
C ALA A 49 5.49 10.56 4.86
N PHE A 50 5.30 10.21 6.13
CA PHE A 50 4.60 8.98 6.55
C PHE A 50 3.15 8.90 6.06
N THR A 51 2.55 10.04 5.68
CA THR A 51 1.20 10.13 5.13
C THR A 51 1.12 9.73 3.66
N SER A 52 2.25 9.46 3.00
CA SER A 52 2.27 8.95 1.63
C SER A 52 2.47 7.44 1.66
N ASN A 53 1.70 6.72 0.84
CA ASN A 53 1.92 5.29 0.65
C ASN A 53 2.94 5.05 -0.46
N PHE A 54 3.66 3.94 -0.36
CA PHE A 54 4.34 3.37 -1.51
C PHE A 54 3.32 2.57 -2.32
N ILE A 55 3.17 2.91 -3.59
CA ILE A 55 2.27 2.22 -4.52
C ILE A 55 3.10 1.60 -5.62
N LEU A 56 2.91 0.30 -5.86
CA LEU A 56 3.42 -0.43 -7.01
C LEU A 56 2.23 -0.99 -7.79
N GLY A 57 2.04 -0.57 -9.04
CA GLY A 57 0.84 -0.95 -9.78
C GLY A 57 0.76 -0.34 -11.17
N GLY A 58 -0.42 -0.33 -11.76
CA GLY A 58 -0.62 0.19 -13.09
C GLY A 58 -1.85 -0.40 -13.75
N LEU A 59 -1.72 -0.76 -15.02
CA LEU A 59 -2.78 -1.37 -15.80
C LEU A 59 -2.44 -2.82 -16.17
N CYS A 60 -3.47 -3.65 -16.25
CA CYS A 60 -3.38 -5.00 -16.73
C CYS A 60 -4.52 -5.33 -17.69
N PHE A 61 -4.34 -6.41 -18.45
CA PHE A 61 -5.38 -7.02 -19.26
C PHE A 61 -5.33 -8.54 -19.15
N SER A 62 -6.35 -9.20 -19.66
CA SER A 62 -6.42 -10.66 -19.73
C SER A 62 -6.54 -11.11 -21.18
N GLY A 63 -5.77 -12.12 -21.57
CA GLY A 63 -5.80 -12.67 -22.92
C GLY A 63 -5.17 -11.73 -23.97
N VAL A 64 -5.96 -11.27 -24.93
CA VAL A 64 -5.45 -10.53 -26.09
C VAL A 64 -5.03 -9.11 -25.69
N LYS A 65 -3.80 -8.71 -26.06
CA LYS A 65 -3.28 -7.36 -25.84
C LYS A 65 -4.18 -6.33 -26.54
N PRO A 66 -4.83 -5.41 -25.79
CA PRO A 66 -5.66 -4.37 -26.39
C PRO A 66 -4.81 -3.45 -27.26
N ASP A 67 -5.34 -2.92 -28.36
CA ASP A 67 -4.66 -1.82 -29.03
C ASP A 67 -5.00 -0.52 -28.31
N ILE A 68 -3.98 0.18 -27.82
CA ILE A 68 -4.13 1.47 -27.11
C ILE A 68 -3.25 2.56 -27.69
N SER A 69 -2.80 2.42 -28.94
CA SER A 69 -1.91 3.41 -29.58
C SER A 69 -2.49 4.82 -29.60
N ASP A 70 -3.82 4.96 -29.56
CA ASP A 70 -4.57 6.21 -29.62
C ASP A 70 -5.01 6.74 -28.24
N VAL A 71 -4.57 6.13 -27.13
CA VAL A 71 -4.96 6.53 -25.75
C VAL A 71 -4.70 8.02 -25.44
N PHE A 72 -3.73 8.62 -26.11
CA PHE A 72 -3.34 10.02 -25.93
C PHE A 72 -3.83 10.96 -27.05
N ASP A 73 -4.48 10.47 -28.10
CA ASP A 73 -4.91 11.30 -29.25
C ASP A 73 -5.90 12.41 -28.85
N GLY A 74 -6.73 12.14 -27.84
CA GLY A 74 -7.65 13.12 -27.26
C GLY A 74 -6.99 14.14 -26.31
N ILE A 75 -5.69 14.00 -26.04
CA ILE A 75 -4.96 14.79 -25.05
C ILE A 75 -4.03 15.77 -25.76
N LYS A 76 -4.26 17.07 -25.56
CA LYS A 76 -3.36 18.12 -26.06
C LYS A 76 -2.04 18.11 -25.27
N LEU A 77 -1.07 17.33 -25.74
CA LEU A 77 0.31 17.30 -25.26
C LEU A 77 1.14 18.39 -25.97
N GLN A 78 2.29 18.74 -25.39
CA GLN A 78 3.25 19.61 -26.05
C GLN A 78 4.04 18.81 -27.09
N ASP A 79 4.43 19.42 -28.21
CA ASP A 79 5.05 18.75 -29.36
C ASP A 79 6.39 18.03 -29.04
N ASN A 80 7.01 18.35 -27.90
CA ASN A 80 8.28 17.78 -27.45
C ASN A 80 8.13 16.62 -26.45
N VAL A 81 6.91 16.20 -26.15
CA VAL A 81 6.65 15.09 -25.21
C VAL A 81 6.89 13.76 -25.95
N ASN A 82 8.07 13.19 -25.75
CA ASN A 82 8.42 11.85 -26.25
C ASN A 82 7.99 10.71 -25.31
N GLU A 83 7.62 11.05 -24.07
CA GLU A 83 7.21 10.12 -23.03
C GLU A 83 6.12 10.78 -22.18
N VAL A 84 4.93 10.21 -22.18
CA VAL A 84 3.81 10.74 -21.40
C VAL A 84 3.94 10.27 -19.96
N LYS A 85 3.84 11.21 -19.01
CA LYS A 85 3.88 10.98 -17.56
C LYS A 85 2.70 11.69 -16.92
N PHE A 86 2.35 11.30 -15.69
CA PHE A 86 1.27 11.85 -14.88
C PHE A 86 1.26 13.38 -14.86
N LYS A 87 2.45 13.99 -14.69
CA LYS A 87 2.64 15.46 -14.64
C LYS A 87 2.15 16.19 -15.90
N HIS A 88 2.06 15.51 -17.05
CA HIS A 88 1.55 16.10 -18.30
C HIS A 88 0.02 16.16 -18.34
N LEU A 89 -0.65 15.32 -17.54
CA LEU A 89 -2.10 15.24 -17.43
C LEU A 89 -2.60 16.01 -16.21
N ALA A 90 -1.94 15.93 -15.07
CA ALA A 90 -2.37 16.56 -13.83
C ALA A 90 -1.20 16.92 -12.91
N THR A 91 -1.37 17.97 -12.11
CA THR A 91 -0.36 18.46 -11.16
C THR A 91 -1.03 18.94 -9.88
N GLY A 92 -0.27 18.99 -8.78
CA GLY A 92 -0.77 19.47 -7.48
C GLY A 92 -1.07 18.33 -6.51
N ASP A 93 -1.99 18.58 -5.57
CA ASP A 93 -2.55 17.56 -4.71
C ASP A 93 -3.69 16.78 -5.40
N PHE A 94 -4.32 15.85 -4.68
CA PHE A 94 -5.40 15.04 -5.25
C PHE A 94 -6.55 15.89 -5.78
N LEU A 95 -6.99 16.90 -5.04
CA LEU A 95 -8.13 17.75 -5.41
C LEU A 95 -7.80 18.63 -6.61
N ASP A 96 -6.56 19.09 -6.73
CA ASP A 96 -6.06 19.79 -7.92
C ASP A 96 -6.03 18.87 -9.14
N CYS A 97 -5.58 17.62 -8.98
CA CYS A 97 -5.53 16.66 -10.07
C CYS A 97 -6.93 16.38 -10.64
N LEU A 98 -7.94 16.29 -9.78
CA LEU A 98 -9.34 16.11 -10.18
C LEU A 98 -9.89 17.28 -11.03
N LYS A 99 -9.26 18.46 -11.06
CA LYS A 99 -9.69 19.57 -11.92
C LYS A 99 -9.27 19.39 -13.38
N SER A 100 -8.42 18.42 -13.71
CA SER A 100 -7.85 18.28 -15.04
C SER A 100 -8.81 17.65 -16.05
N SER A 101 -9.06 18.33 -17.17
CA SER A 101 -9.78 17.75 -18.31
C SER A 101 -8.95 16.72 -19.07
N LYS A 102 -7.62 16.84 -19.08
CA LYS A 102 -6.72 15.84 -19.70
C LYS A 102 -6.78 14.50 -18.97
N LEU A 103 -6.82 14.56 -17.63
CA LEU A 103 -7.01 13.38 -16.80
C LEU A 103 -8.37 12.72 -17.09
N ALA A 104 -9.43 13.51 -17.27
CA ALA A 104 -10.75 12.99 -17.60
C ALA A 104 -10.77 12.26 -18.95
N SER A 105 -10.14 12.84 -19.98
CA SER A 105 -10.00 12.20 -21.29
C SER A 105 -9.27 10.87 -21.20
N PHE A 106 -8.15 10.83 -20.47
CA PHE A 106 -7.38 9.60 -20.23
C PHE A 106 -8.21 8.54 -19.49
N LEU A 107 -8.77 8.87 -18.32
CA LEU A 107 -9.54 7.92 -17.52
C LEU A 107 -10.78 7.41 -18.28
N THR A 108 -11.45 8.27 -19.06
CA THR A 108 -12.56 7.87 -19.92
C THR A 108 -12.12 6.82 -20.95
N TYR A 109 -10.96 7.00 -21.57
CA TYR A 109 -10.42 6.00 -22.50
C TYR A 109 -10.19 4.67 -21.77
N ILE A 110 -9.43 4.68 -20.67
CA ILE A 110 -9.05 3.46 -19.93
C ILE A 110 -10.27 2.70 -19.38
N VAL A 111 -11.26 3.42 -18.85
CA VAL A 111 -12.51 2.81 -18.35
C VAL A 111 -13.24 2.05 -19.47
N ASN A 112 -13.20 2.56 -20.70
CA ASN A 112 -13.86 1.96 -21.86
C ASN A 112 -13.02 0.88 -22.59
N SER A 113 -11.70 0.86 -22.39
CA SER A 113 -10.83 -0.20 -22.92
C SER A 113 -10.95 -1.50 -22.11
N PRO A 114 -10.58 -2.68 -22.63
CA PRO A 114 -10.47 -3.92 -21.84
C PRO A 114 -9.22 -3.94 -20.94
N LEU A 115 -8.98 -2.84 -20.23
CA LEU A 115 -7.92 -2.65 -19.24
C LEU A 115 -8.52 -2.58 -17.84
N TYR A 116 -7.73 -3.04 -16.87
CA TYR A 116 -8.06 -3.06 -15.46
C TYR A 116 -6.94 -2.42 -14.66
N LEU A 117 -7.31 -1.70 -13.62
CA LEU A 117 -6.42 -1.21 -12.59
C LEU A 117 -5.92 -2.39 -11.75
N HIS A 118 -4.63 -2.41 -11.47
CA HIS A 118 -4.06 -3.19 -10.38
C HIS A 118 -3.09 -2.34 -9.58
N TYR A 119 -3.00 -2.56 -8.28
CA TYR A 119 -1.94 -1.98 -7.46
C TYR A 119 -1.77 -2.72 -6.13
N SER A 120 -0.60 -2.50 -5.56
CA SER A 120 -0.25 -2.85 -4.19
C SER A 120 0.08 -1.57 -3.44
N SER A 121 -0.69 -1.28 -2.39
CA SER A 121 -0.50 -0.13 -1.52
C SER A 121 0.22 -0.53 -0.23
N LEU A 122 1.20 0.27 0.20
CA LEU A 122 1.93 0.08 1.45
C LEU A 122 1.91 1.38 2.26
N ASN A 123 1.15 1.40 3.37
CA ASN A 123 1.24 2.48 4.34
C ASN A 123 2.50 2.30 5.19
N LEU A 124 3.39 3.27 5.06
CA LEU A 124 4.73 3.24 5.64
C LEU A 124 4.70 3.18 7.16
N LEU A 125 3.83 3.97 7.80
CA LEU A 125 3.69 3.96 9.26
C LEU A 125 3.10 2.63 9.73
N TYR A 126 2.03 2.16 9.08
CA TYR A 126 1.36 0.91 9.43
C TYR A 126 2.33 -0.27 9.36
N PHE A 127 3.02 -0.44 8.22
CA PHE A 127 4.00 -1.50 8.04
C PHE A 127 5.10 -1.47 9.09
N SER A 128 5.54 -0.28 9.51
CA SER A 128 6.61 -0.13 10.50
C SER A 128 6.22 -0.52 11.93
N ILE A 129 4.94 -0.68 12.25
CA ILE A 129 4.46 -0.87 13.63
C ILE A 129 3.65 -2.14 13.85
N VAL A 130 3.23 -2.84 12.79
CA VAL A 130 2.41 -4.07 12.96
C VAL A 130 3.13 -5.16 13.74
N ASP A 131 4.45 -5.24 13.59
CA ASP A 131 5.30 -6.23 14.29
C ASP A 131 5.29 -6.04 15.81
N ILE A 132 4.99 -4.84 16.31
CA ILE A 132 4.79 -4.60 17.75
C ILE A 132 3.60 -5.43 18.25
N VAL A 133 2.49 -5.43 17.50
CA VAL A 133 1.30 -6.21 17.87
C VAL A 133 1.56 -7.70 17.73
N ASP A 134 2.23 -8.11 16.65
CA ASP A 134 2.58 -9.53 16.43
C ASP A 134 3.50 -10.05 17.54
N SER A 135 4.49 -9.24 17.95
CA SER A 135 5.37 -9.56 19.09
C SER A 135 4.58 -9.71 20.39
N MET A 136 3.60 -8.83 20.66
CA MET A 136 2.78 -8.94 21.86
C MET A 136 1.85 -10.17 21.85
N LEU A 137 1.24 -10.49 20.71
CA LEU A 137 0.27 -11.59 20.58
C LEU A 137 0.93 -12.97 20.64
N ASN A 138 2.09 -13.14 20.00
CA ASN A 138 2.84 -14.41 19.98
C ASN A 138 3.25 -14.91 21.37
N ASN A 139 3.20 -14.05 22.38
CA ASN A 139 3.54 -14.39 23.76
C ASN A 139 2.31 -14.69 24.64
N THR A 140 1.11 -14.70 24.07
CA THR A 140 -0.13 -14.85 24.84
C THR A 140 -1.11 -15.85 24.25
N ASP A 141 -1.08 -17.09 24.74
CA ASP A 141 -2.04 -18.16 24.39
C ASP A 141 -3.52 -17.76 24.63
N GLN A 142 -3.74 -16.74 25.46
CA GLN A 142 -5.07 -16.28 25.89
C GLN A 142 -5.89 -15.60 24.78
N TYR A 143 -5.26 -15.17 23.68
CA TYR A 143 -5.95 -14.46 22.60
C TYR A 143 -6.19 -15.29 21.34
N GLU A 144 -5.73 -16.55 21.31
CA GLU A 144 -6.01 -17.50 20.21
C GLU A 144 -7.53 -17.71 19.98
N HIS A 145 -8.35 -17.51 21.02
CA HIS A 145 -9.80 -17.69 20.97
C HIS A 145 -10.60 -16.46 20.52
N HIS A 146 -9.97 -15.31 20.25
CA HIS A 146 -10.68 -14.08 19.88
C HIS A 146 -11.15 -14.03 18.41
N GLY A 147 -10.91 -15.12 17.67
CA GLY A 147 -11.38 -15.30 16.31
C GLY A 147 -10.50 -14.64 15.25
N PHE A 148 -10.81 -14.96 14.01
CA PHE A 148 -10.08 -14.48 12.84
C PHE A 148 -10.17 -12.95 12.71
N GLY A 149 -9.04 -12.28 12.49
CA GLY A 149 -8.96 -10.82 12.28
C GLY A 149 -8.82 -9.97 13.55
N PHE A 150 -8.70 -10.58 14.74
CA PHE A 150 -8.49 -9.82 15.97
C PHE A 150 -7.12 -9.11 16.02
N ASP A 151 -6.08 -9.75 15.47
CA ASP A 151 -4.75 -9.14 15.32
C ASP A 151 -4.81 -7.87 14.45
N ARG A 152 -5.53 -7.94 13.33
CA ARG A 152 -5.77 -6.82 12.42
C ARG A 152 -6.51 -5.67 13.10
N TYR A 153 -7.51 -5.98 13.92
CA TYR A 153 -8.18 -4.98 14.74
C TYR A 153 -7.21 -4.27 15.70
N LEU A 154 -6.37 -5.00 16.42
CA LEU A 154 -5.38 -4.40 17.33
C LEU A 154 -4.32 -3.58 16.60
N LYS A 155 -3.83 -4.06 15.46
CA LYS A 155 -2.92 -3.33 14.56
C LYS A 155 -3.54 -2.01 14.10
N ASN A 156 -4.83 -2.02 13.75
CA ASN A 156 -5.56 -0.81 13.39
C ASN A 156 -5.65 0.19 14.57
N ILE A 157 -5.95 -0.28 15.78
CA ILE A 157 -5.99 0.60 16.97
C ILE A 157 -4.60 1.20 17.25
N LEU A 158 -3.53 0.38 17.23
CA LEU A 158 -2.17 0.87 17.43
C LEU A 158 -1.81 1.93 16.40
N TYR A 159 -2.16 1.69 15.12
CA TYR A 159 -1.96 2.66 14.06
C TYR A 159 -2.64 4.01 14.33
N LYS A 160 -3.92 4.00 14.76
CA LYS A 160 -4.65 5.23 15.10
C LYS A 160 -3.95 6.01 16.21
N VAL A 161 -3.54 5.32 17.28
CA VAL A 161 -2.77 5.92 18.38
C VAL A 161 -1.47 6.54 17.86
N CYS A 162 -0.70 5.78 17.09
CA CYS A 162 0.60 6.22 16.60
C CYS A 162 0.49 7.40 15.64
N LYS A 163 -0.51 7.39 14.76
CA LYS A 163 -0.76 8.45 13.79
C LYS A 163 -1.11 9.78 14.46
N GLU A 164 -2.00 9.76 15.46
CA GLU A 164 -2.37 10.98 16.19
C GLU A 164 -1.23 11.49 17.09
N ASN A 165 -0.33 10.60 17.52
CA ASN A 165 0.81 10.91 18.38
C ASN A 165 2.15 10.77 17.65
N ILE A 166 2.21 11.17 16.38
CA ILE A 166 3.35 10.85 15.50
C ILE A 166 4.69 11.40 16.02
N LYS A 167 4.69 12.58 16.66
CA LYS A 167 5.91 13.18 17.21
C LYS A 167 6.42 12.40 18.44
N PRO A 168 5.60 12.18 19.50
CA PRO A 168 5.98 11.28 20.59
C PRO A 168 6.48 9.90 20.13
N ILE A 169 5.80 9.30 19.14
CA ILE A 169 6.19 7.97 18.62
C ILE A 169 7.54 8.01 17.90
N THR A 170 7.76 8.97 17.01
CA THR A 170 9.03 9.07 16.29
C THR A 170 10.20 9.40 17.21
N ASP A 171 9.96 10.18 18.27
CA ASP A 171 10.96 10.44 19.31
C ASP A 171 11.28 9.17 20.10
N LEU A 172 10.26 8.44 20.55
CA LEU A 172 10.42 7.16 21.23
C LEU A 172 11.22 6.17 20.38
N PHE A 173 10.84 6.02 19.11
CA PHE A 173 11.49 5.10 18.19
C PHE A 173 12.96 5.48 17.94
N PHE A 174 13.25 6.78 17.83
CA PHE A 174 14.62 7.24 17.61
C PHE A 174 15.49 7.10 18.85
N ILE A 175 14.97 7.43 20.04
CA ILE A 175 15.72 7.37 21.31
C ILE A 175 16.07 5.93 21.69
N LEU A 176 15.20 4.98 21.37
CA LEU A 176 15.35 3.57 21.74
C LEU A 176 15.71 2.66 20.55
N ASP A 177 16.27 3.25 19.49
CA ASP A 177 16.85 2.56 18.34
C ASP A 177 15.90 1.62 17.57
N TYR A 178 14.58 1.86 17.67
CA TYR A 178 13.57 1.08 16.97
C TYR A 178 13.83 1.05 15.44
N PRO A 179 13.73 -0.13 14.78
CA PRO A 179 13.17 -1.37 15.30
C PRO A 179 14.12 -2.25 16.11
N ASN A 180 15.40 -1.90 16.25
CA ASN A 180 16.41 -2.68 16.96
C ASN A 180 16.45 -2.39 18.48
N ILE A 181 15.36 -2.68 19.19
CA ILE A 181 15.28 -2.36 20.62
C ILE A 181 16.21 -3.28 21.42
N SER A 182 17.22 -2.70 22.08
CA SER A 182 18.10 -3.47 22.96
C SER A 182 17.36 -4.05 24.16
N ARG A 183 17.85 -5.17 24.71
CA ARG A 183 17.26 -5.80 25.92
C ARG A 183 17.22 -4.87 27.13
N GLU A 184 18.20 -3.97 27.24
CA GLU A 184 18.29 -3.00 28.34
C GLU A 184 17.21 -1.92 28.23
N ASN A 185 16.88 -1.53 26.99
CA ASN A 185 15.90 -0.47 26.68
C ASN A 185 14.46 -0.99 26.55
N LEU A 186 14.27 -2.31 26.47
CA LEU A 186 12.95 -2.91 26.24
C LEU A 186 11.89 -2.47 27.25
N ASN A 187 12.24 -2.46 28.54
CA ASN A 187 11.33 -2.04 29.61
C ASN A 187 10.95 -0.57 29.49
N GLU A 188 11.87 0.28 29.04
CA GLU A 188 11.62 1.70 28.81
C GLU A 188 10.72 1.90 27.59
N PHE A 189 10.97 1.16 26.50
CA PHE A 189 10.14 1.19 25.30
C PHE A 189 8.68 0.86 25.60
N ILE A 190 8.44 -0.25 26.31
CA ILE A 190 7.08 -0.69 26.67
C ILE A 190 6.40 0.36 27.57
N LYS A 191 7.11 0.93 28.54
CA LYS A 191 6.55 1.95 29.45
C LYS A 191 6.17 3.23 28.73
N GLU A 192 7.04 3.76 27.89
CA GLU A 192 6.76 4.99 27.14
C GLU A 192 5.66 4.77 26.08
N LEU A 193 5.65 3.62 25.39
CA LEU A 193 4.57 3.27 24.48
C LEU A 193 3.22 3.13 25.22
N ALA A 194 3.21 2.49 26.38
CA ALA A 194 2.02 2.35 27.22
C ALA A 194 1.48 3.73 27.66
N LYS A 195 2.37 4.66 28.01
CA LYS A 195 2.00 6.04 28.36
C LYS A 195 1.35 6.78 27.19
N ILE A 196 1.92 6.68 25.98
CA ILE A 196 1.31 7.27 24.77
C ILE A 196 -0.10 6.69 24.53
N ILE A 197 -0.26 5.38 24.72
CA ILE A 197 -1.56 4.69 24.61
C ILE A 197 -2.54 5.10 25.74
N GLU A 198 -2.03 5.43 26.93
CA GLU A 198 -2.84 5.92 28.04
C GLU A 198 -3.40 7.32 27.79
N ASP A 199 -2.60 8.20 27.19
CA ASP A 199 -2.97 9.58 26.87
C ASP A 199 -3.89 9.70 25.63
N TYR A 200 -3.97 8.64 24.81
CA TYR A 200 -4.87 8.59 23.66
C TYR A 200 -6.35 8.71 24.07
N LYS A 201 -7.11 9.52 23.33
CA LYS A 201 -8.55 9.70 23.53
C LYS A 201 -9.32 8.81 22.57
N PRO A 202 -9.73 7.59 22.96
CA PRO A 202 -10.38 6.67 22.05
C PRO A 202 -11.79 7.12 21.70
N SER A 203 -12.21 6.82 20.46
CA SER A 203 -13.63 6.75 20.12
C SER A 203 -14.31 5.62 20.91
N ALA A 204 -15.64 5.55 20.88
CA ALA A 204 -16.37 4.46 21.56
C ALA A 204 -15.95 3.07 21.05
N GLU A 205 -15.68 2.94 19.75
CA GLU A 205 -15.30 1.69 19.07
C GLU A 205 -13.87 1.24 19.41
N ASP A 206 -12.98 2.18 19.72
CA ASP A 206 -11.57 1.91 20.01
C ASP A 206 -11.33 1.47 21.46
N LYS A 207 -12.26 1.76 22.38
CA LYS A 207 -12.07 1.55 23.82
C LYS A 207 -11.68 0.11 24.18
N TYR A 208 -12.31 -0.86 23.54
CA TYR A 208 -12.05 -2.27 23.81
C TYR A 208 -10.64 -2.66 23.36
N GLY A 209 -10.30 -2.43 22.08
CA GLY A 209 -8.96 -2.71 21.56
C GLY A 209 -7.86 -1.96 22.30
N LEU A 210 -8.08 -0.69 22.67
CA LEU A 210 -7.13 0.08 23.47
C LEU A 210 -6.91 -0.55 24.85
N SER A 211 -7.97 -1.07 25.48
CA SER A 211 -7.85 -1.77 26.77
C SER A 211 -7.07 -3.07 26.63
N VAL A 212 -7.26 -3.81 25.53
CA VAL A 212 -6.49 -5.03 25.24
C VAL A 212 -5.01 -4.70 25.00
N LEU A 213 -4.69 -3.69 24.18
CA LEU A 213 -3.31 -3.24 23.96
C LEU A 213 -2.61 -2.88 25.28
N LYS A 214 -3.31 -2.18 26.19
CA LYS A 214 -2.77 -1.85 27.53
C LYS A 214 -2.46 -3.10 28.35
N ILE A 215 -3.33 -4.11 28.31
CA ILE A 215 -3.11 -5.37 29.03
C ILE A 215 -1.92 -6.12 28.43
N LEU A 216 -1.83 -6.21 27.09
CA LEU A 216 -0.74 -6.87 26.39
C LEU A 216 0.61 -6.22 26.70
N LEU A 217 0.70 -4.88 26.66
CA LEU A 217 1.92 -4.17 27.03
C LEU A 217 2.33 -4.39 28.48
N LYS A 218 1.36 -4.43 29.41
CA LYS A 218 1.67 -4.70 30.83
C LYS A 218 2.23 -6.11 31.02
N LYS A 219 1.62 -7.11 30.40
CA LYS A 219 2.15 -8.49 30.43
C LYS A 219 3.53 -8.60 29.79
N SER A 220 3.77 -7.80 28.76
CA SER A 220 5.05 -7.78 28.05
C SER A 220 6.25 -7.41 28.96
N LEU A 221 6.00 -6.66 30.04
CA LEU A 221 7.02 -6.34 31.05
C LEU A 221 7.38 -7.53 31.93
N ASP A 222 6.45 -8.46 32.15
CA ASP A 222 6.59 -9.59 33.07
C ASP A 222 7.21 -10.82 32.39
N GLU A 223 6.97 -11.00 31.09
CA GLU A 223 7.32 -12.21 30.33
C GLU A 223 8.66 -12.10 29.56
N SER A 224 9.41 -11.01 29.74
CA SER A 224 10.72 -10.77 29.09
C SER A 224 10.66 -10.93 27.56
N LEU A 225 9.76 -10.19 26.92
CA LEU A 225 9.46 -10.36 25.49
C LEU A 225 10.66 -10.15 24.57
N ILE A 226 10.68 -10.92 23.49
CA ILE A 226 11.47 -10.62 22.31
C ILE A 226 10.60 -9.73 21.43
N PHE A 227 10.72 -8.42 21.59
CA PHE A 227 10.33 -7.47 20.54
C PHE A 227 11.31 -7.58 19.37
N VAL A 228 11.00 -6.91 18.26
CA VAL A 228 11.91 -6.77 17.12
C VAL A 228 13.32 -6.42 17.63
N GLN A 229 14.25 -7.35 17.44
CA GLN A 229 15.63 -7.36 17.96
C GLN A 229 16.54 -7.87 16.84
N ASP A 230 17.81 -7.53 16.90
CA ASP A 230 18.81 -7.90 15.88
C ASP A 230 18.53 -7.27 14.49
N GLU A 231 17.84 -6.13 14.48
CA GLU A 231 17.60 -5.31 13.29
C GLU A 231 18.66 -4.20 13.13
N THR A 232 18.55 -3.40 12.08
CA THR A 232 19.38 -2.19 11.94
C THR A 232 18.70 -1.01 12.62
N ASP A 233 19.44 -0.30 13.49
CA ASP A 233 18.98 0.90 14.18
C ASP A 233 18.30 1.88 13.20
N HIS A 234 17.13 2.37 13.60
CA HIS A 234 16.36 3.39 12.89
C HIS A 234 15.91 3.02 11.46
N LEU A 235 16.16 1.79 10.99
CA LEU A 235 15.79 1.32 9.66
C LEU A 235 14.48 0.54 9.72
N LEU A 236 13.39 1.19 9.35
CA LEU A 236 12.04 0.61 9.41
C LEU A 236 11.68 -0.23 8.18
N ILE A 237 12.20 0.16 7.01
CA ILE A 237 12.04 -0.59 5.76
C ILE A 237 13.40 -0.60 5.06
N GLY A 238 14.00 -1.79 4.98
CA GLY A 238 15.35 -1.99 4.45
C GLY A 238 15.46 -2.02 2.92
N GLY A 239 14.35 -2.31 2.23
CA GLY A 239 14.24 -2.42 0.78
C GLY A 239 12.79 -2.64 0.35
N LEU A 240 12.52 -2.52 -0.95
CA LEU A 240 11.17 -2.66 -1.52
C LEU A 240 11.01 -3.88 -2.44
N ASP A 241 12.09 -4.60 -2.72
CA ASP A 241 12.14 -5.78 -3.60
C ASP A 241 11.09 -6.85 -3.26
N GLN A 242 10.82 -7.09 -1.97
CA GLN A 242 9.77 -8.02 -1.55
C GLN A 242 8.38 -7.65 -2.08
N PHE A 243 8.09 -6.35 -2.22
CA PHE A 243 6.80 -5.87 -2.73
C PHE A 243 6.69 -6.03 -4.25
N TYR A 244 7.83 -6.07 -4.96
CA TYR A 244 7.90 -6.44 -6.37
C TYR A 244 7.74 -7.93 -6.60
N TRP A 245 8.35 -8.76 -5.74
CA TRP A 245 8.23 -10.20 -5.83
C TRP A 245 6.81 -10.69 -5.53
N ARG A 246 6.10 -10.07 -4.59
CA ARG A 246 4.74 -10.49 -4.18
C ARG A 246 3.79 -10.73 -5.36
N PRO A 247 3.47 -9.74 -6.21
CA PRO A 247 2.56 -9.96 -7.33
C PRO A 247 3.10 -11.01 -8.32
N VAL A 248 4.42 -11.07 -8.52
CA VAL A 248 5.08 -11.98 -9.47
C VAL A 248 4.89 -13.44 -9.07
N TYR A 249 5.07 -13.79 -7.80
CA TYR A 249 4.80 -15.15 -7.33
C TYR A 249 3.33 -15.40 -7.01
N SER A 250 2.55 -14.39 -6.62
CA SER A 250 1.10 -14.56 -6.40
C SER A 250 0.36 -14.89 -7.70
N PHE A 251 0.68 -14.22 -8.80
CA PHE A 251 0.10 -14.46 -10.12
C PHE A 251 1.08 -15.22 -11.03
N GLY A 252 1.55 -16.39 -10.57
CA GLY A 252 2.63 -17.14 -11.24
C GLY A 252 2.36 -17.58 -12.68
N ASN A 253 1.10 -17.60 -13.13
CA ASN A 253 0.71 -17.90 -14.52
C ASN A 253 0.63 -16.65 -15.42
N SER A 254 0.77 -15.46 -14.85
CA SER A 254 0.69 -14.18 -15.55
C SER A 254 2.07 -13.67 -15.96
N SER A 255 2.09 -12.59 -16.75
CA SER A 255 3.31 -11.89 -17.17
C SER A 255 3.38 -10.51 -16.51
N HIS A 256 4.58 -10.12 -16.08
CA HIS A 256 4.82 -8.88 -15.34
C HIS A 256 5.86 -8.01 -16.06
N HIS A 257 5.52 -6.75 -16.33
CA HIS A 257 6.38 -5.79 -17.02
C HIS A 257 6.56 -4.56 -16.15
N PHE A 258 7.75 -4.37 -15.59
CA PHE A 258 8.07 -3.24 -14.73
C PHE A 258 8.76 -2.12 -15.53
N ASP A 259 8.48 -0.86 -15.18
CA ASP A 259 9.37 0.24 -15.58
C ASP A 259 10.78 0.00 -15.03
N ASN A 260 11.79 0.53 -15.71
CA ASN A 260 13.18 0.36 -15.32
C ASN A 260 13.49 1.09 -14.01
N GLU A 261 13.76 0.30 -12.96
CA GLU A 261 14.43 0.75 -11.74
C GLU A 261 15.69 -0.11 -11.54
N ASP A 262 16.86 0.51 -11.70
CA ASP A 262 18.16 -0.19 -11.75
C ASP A 262 18.54 -0.91 -10.44
N ASP A 263 18.15 -0.37 -9.29
CA ASP A 263 18.46 -0.93 -7.98
C ASP A 263 17.53 -2.12 -7.67
N ILE A 264 16.22 -1.98 -7.89
CA ILE A 264 15.24 -3.07 -7.75
C ILE A 264 15.57 -4.21 -8.71
N LYS A 265 15.91 -3.89 -9.96
CA LYS A 265 16.32 -4.90 -10.94
C LYS A 265 17.52 -5.69 -10.44
N LYS A 266 18.57 -5.03 -9.92
CA LYS A 266 19.74 -5.71 -9.34
C LYS A 266 19.36 -6.54 -8.11
N GLU A 267 18.50 -6.04 -7.24
CA GLU A 267 18.05 -6.78 -6.04
C GLU A 267 17.29 -8.05 -6.46
N MET A 268 16.36 -7.95 -7.40
CA MET A 268 15.62 -9.09 -7.93
C MET A 268 16.53 -10.07 -8.68
N GLU A 269 17.49 -9.63 -9.50
CA GLU A 269 18.44 -10.51 -10.19
C GLU A 269 19.33 -11.33 -9.23
N ASN A 270 19.55 -10.84 -8.00
CA ASN A 270 20.35 -11.53 -6.99
C ASN A 270 19.58 -12.61 -6.20
N LEU A 271 18.26 -12.70 -6.38
CA LEU A 271 17.36 -13.62 -5.69
C LEU A 271 16.63 -14.55 -6.67
N LYS A 272 16.67 -15.86 -6.40
CA LYS A 272 15.83 -16.87 -7.06
C LYS A 272 14.61 -17.16 -6.21
N ILE A 273 13.43 -16.88 -6.76
CA ILE A 273 12.17 -17.33 -6.17
C ILE A 273 11.78 -18.68 -6.77
N ILE A 274 11.46 -19.64 -5.89
CA ILE A 274 10.93 -20.95 -6.26
C ILE A 274 9.48 -21.07 -5.77
N VAL A 275 8.58 -21.51 -6.64
CA VAL A 275 7.20 -21.90 -6.29
C VAL A 275 6.92 -23.27 -6.85
N SER A 276 6.48 -24.19 -5.98
CA SER A 276 6.16 -25.58 -6.31
C SER A 276 7.29 -26.26 -7.10
N GLY A 277 8.53 -26.03 -6.66
CA GLY A 277 9.75 -26.58 -7.26
C GLY A 277 10.19 -25.93 -8.59
N LYS A 278 9.52 -24.87 -9.05
CA LYS A 278 9.87 -24.15 -10.29
C LYS A 278 10.44 -22.77 -9.99
N VAL A 279 11.52 -22.42 -10.66
CA VAL A 279 12.07 -21.05 -10.60
C VAL A 279 11.14 -20.11 -11.38
N ILE A 280 10.75 -19.02 -10.74
CA ILE A 280 9.92 -17.99 -11.36
C ILE A 280 10.75 -17.09 -12.27
N SER A 281 10.24 -16.83 -13.46
CA SER A 281 10.90 -15.99 -14.48
C SER A 281 9.88 -15.27 -15.38
N ASN A 282 8.66 -15.04 -14.90
CA ASN A 282 7.54 -14.44 -15.62
C ASN A 282 7.50 -12.91 -15.53
N TYR A 283 8.67 -12.27 -15.32
CA TYR A 283 8.79 -10.82 -15.20
C TYR A 283 9.89 -10.27 -16.11
N THR A 284 9.75 -9.00 -16.47
CA THR A 284 10.71 -8.24 -17.28
C THR A 284 10.74 -6.77 -16.84
N PHE A 285 11.82 -6.08 -17.21
CA PHE A 285 11.97 -4.63 -17.03
C PHE A 285 12.12 -3.97 -18.41
N SER A 286 11.40 -2.88 -18.66
CA SER A 286 11.43 -2.13 -19.93
C SER A 286 11.56 -0.62 -19.69
N ASP A 287 12.07 0.12 -20.69
CA ASP A 287 12.11 1.60 -20.65
C ASP A 287 10.72 2.13 -21.03
N SER A 288 10.11 2.91 -20.13
CA SER A 288 8.81 3.53 -20.32
C SER A 288 8.69 4.41 -21.58
N LYS A 289 9.79 4.92 -22.16
CA LYS A 289 9.75 5.69 -23.43
C LYS A 289 9.19 4.87 -24.59
N ASP A 290 9.42 3.57 -24.59
CA ASP A 290 9.03 2.68 -25.68
C ASP A 290 7.79 1.82 -25.33
N ASP A 291 7.19 2.01 -24.14
CA ASP A 291 6.05 1.23 -23.67
C ASP A 291 4.89 2.10 -23.19
N ILE A 292 3.87 2.20 -24.05
CA ILE A 292 2.65 2.97 -23.79
C ILE A 292 1.87 2.48 -22.56
N TYR A 293 1.97 1.20 -22.20
CA TYR A 293 1.30 0.67 -21.01
C TYR A 293 1.99 1.09 -19.73
N THR A 294 3.32 1.15 -19.75
CA THR A 294 4.12 1.66 -18.64
C THR A 294 3.83 3.16 -18.43
N GLN A 295 3.73 3.95 -19.51
CA GLN A 295 3.32 5.36 -19.44
C GLN A 295 1.90 5.52 -18.87
N CYS A 296 0.95 4.67 -19.29
CA CYS A 296 -0.39 4.67 -18.71
C CYS A 296 -0.40 4.25 -17.23
N SER A 297 0.52 3.35 -16.84
CA SER A 297 0.70 2.91 -15.47
C SER A 297 1.25 4.03 -14.58
N ASP A 298 2.21 4.83 -15.05
CA ASP A 298 2.72 6.03 -14.35
C ASP A 298 1.60 7.04 -14.04
N ILE A 299 0.71 7.28 -15.01
CA ILE A 299 -0.45 8.19 -14.81
C ILE A 299 -1.36 7.67 -13.69
N ILE A 300 -1.69 6.38 -13.71
CA ILE A 300 -2.60 5.75 -12.75
C ILE A 300 -1.99 5.67 -11.36
N VAL A 301 -0.74 5.21 -11.26
CA VAL A 301 0.00 5.10 -9.99
C VAL A 301 0.24 6.48 -9.40
N GLY A 302 0.58 7.47 -10.23
CA GLY A 302 0.69 8.87 -9.82
C GLY A 302 -0.60 9.41 -9.20
N LEU A 303 -1.76 9.13 -9.81
CA LEU A 303 -3.07 9.51 -9.26
C LEU A 303 -3.37 8.79 -7.93
N ILE A 304 -3.10 7.49 -7.83
CA ILE A 304 -3.33 6.69 -6.62
C ILE A 304 -2.41 7.14 -5.48
N GLY A 305 -1.17 7.52 -5.78
CA GLY A 305 -0.25 8.13 -4.81
C GLY A 305 -0.82 9.43 -4.23
N LYS A 306 -1.49 10.26 -5.05
CA LYS A 306 -2.18 11.47 -4.56
C LYS A 306 -3.41 11.12 -3.73
N LEU A 307 -4.21 10.15 -4.17
CA LEU A 307 -5.40 9.67 -3.45
C LEU A 307 -5.05 9.09 -2.08
N SER A 308 -4.04 8.22 -1.98
CA SER A 308 -3.62 7.62 -0.71
C SER A 308 -3.19 8.69 0.29
N LYS A 309 -2.43 9.71 -0.16
CA LYS A 309 -2.10 10.85 0.67
C LYS A 309 -3.35 11.61 1.15
N PHE A 310 -4.30 11.87 0.25
CA PHE A 310 -5.57 12.51 0.60
C PHE A 310 -6.34 11.71 1.66
N ILE A 311 -6.44 10.39 1.50
CA ILE A 311 -7.08 9.48 2.48
C ILE A 311 -6.38 9.57 3.83
N ASN A 312 -5.04 9.48 3.83
CA ASN A 312 -4.24 9.47 5.04
C ASN A 312 -4.27 10.82 5.79
N THR A 313 -4.56 11.95 5.14
CA THR A 313 -4.54 13.27 5.78
C THR A 313 -5.91 13.79 6.19
N ASN A 314 -7.01 13.11 5.84
CA ASN A 314 -8.36 13.57 6.12
C ASN A 314 -9.13 12.54 6.97
N SER A 315 -9.99 13.04 7.87
CA SER A 315 -10.97 12.22 8.58
C SER A 315 -12.13 11.83 7.64
N LYS A 316 -12.97 10.89 8.07
CA LYS A 316 -14.17 10.50 7.31
C LYS A 316 -15.11 11.69 7.11
N GLU A 317 -15.31 12.50 8.14
CA GLU A 317 -16.16 13.69 8.12
C GLU A 317 -15.62 14.73 7.14
N GLN A 318 -14.30 14.99 7.17
CA GLN A 318 -13.65 15.90 6.22
C GLN A 318 -13.79 15.41 4.79
N ILE A 319 -13.66 14.09 4.54
CA ILE A 319 -13.87 13.51 3.21
C ILE A 319 -15.30 13.76 2.72
N VAL A 320 -16.31 13.58 3.56
CA VAL A 320 -17.71 13.87 3.21
C VAL A 320 -17.87 15.33 2.79
N GLU A 321 -17.43 16.27 3.64
CA GLU A 321 -17.52 17.71 3.37
C GLU A 321 -16.79 18.11 2.07
N ILE A 322 -15.60 17.54 1.85
CA ILE A 322 -14.82 17.80 0.65
C ILE A 322 -15.55 17.28 -0.59
N VAL A 323 -16.05 16.05 -0.56
CA VAL A 323 -16.75 15.44 -1.70
C VAL A 323 -18.02 16.22 -2.06
N GLU A 324 -18.78 16.69 -1.07
CA GLU A 324 -19.97 17.54 -1.28
C GLU A 324 -19.63 18.90 -1.92
N SER A 325 -18.41 19.40 -1.69
CA SER A 325 -17.94 20.67 -2.24
C SER A 325 -17.29 20.59 -3.63
N LEU A 326 -17.09 19.38 -4.18
CA LEU A 326 -16.41 19.19 -5.46
C LEU A 326 -17.22 19.77 -6.62
N ASN A 327 -16.53 20.41 -7.56
CA ASN A 327 -17.16 20.87 -8.79
C ASN A 327 -17.41 19.71 -9.78
N SER A 328 -18.20 19.96 -10.82
CA SER A 328 -18.57 18.94 -11.82
C SER A 328 -17.37 18.23 -12.46
N GLN A 329 -16.29 18.96 -12.78
CA GLN A 329 -15.11 18.35 -13.39
C GLN A 329 -14.38 17.41 -12.41
N GLN A 330 -14.31 17.81 -11.14
CA GLN A 330 -13.72 16.97 -10.10
C GLN A 330 -14.55 15.71 -9.83
N LEU A 331 -15.87 15.84 -9.79
CA LEU A 331 -16.78 14.70 -9.66
C LEU A 331 -16.65 13.72 -10.84
N ILE A 332 -16.55 14.23 -12.07
CA ILE A 332 -16.33 13.39 -13.26
C ILE A 332 -15.04 12.58 -13.12
N ASN A 333 -13.92 13.22 -12.76
CA ASN A 333 -12.64 12.52 -12.61
C ASN A 333 -12.66 11.50 -11.47
N LEU A 334 -13.28 11.84 -10.34
CA LEU A 334 -13.45 10.92 -9.22
C LEU A 334 -14.30 9.72 -9.64
N ASP A 335 -15.43 9.95 -10.30
CA ASP A 335 -16.33 8.89 -10.75
C ASP A 335 -15.64 7.97 -11.76
N LEU A 336 -14.87 8.51 -12.71
CA LEU A 336 -14.11 7.71 -13.68
C LEU A 336 -13.05 6.83 -13.01
N TYR A 337 -12.31 7.36 -12.03
CA TYR A 337 -11.36 6.56 -11.25
C TYR A 337 -12.07 5.44 -10.50
N LEU A 338 -13.17 5.76 -9.80
CA LEU A 338 -13.90 4.76 -9.02
C LEU A 338 -14.59 3.71 -9.92
N ASP A 339 -15.02 4.09 -11.13
CA ASP A 339 -15.53 3.15 -12.13
C ASP A 339 -14.44 2.18 -12.59
N LEU A 340 -13.23 2.67 -12.85
CA LEU A 340 -12.08 1.82 -13.15
C LEU A 340 -11.74 0.89 -11.99
N TYR A 341 -11.74 1.40 -10.75
CA TYR A 341 -11.50 0.63 -9.54
C TYR A 341 -12.52 -0.51 -9.38
N VAL A 342 -13.81 -0.20 -9.42
CA VAL A 342 -14.90 -1.19 -9.30
C VAL A 342 -14.89 -2.18 -10.46
N LYS A 343 -14.65 -1.73 -11.68
CA LYS A 343 -14.50 -2.60 -12.86
C LYS A 343 -13.38 -3.63 -12.66
N SER A 344 -12.30 -3.22 -11.99
CA SER A 344 -11.12 -4.07 -11.76
C SER A 344 -11.36 -5.09 -10.65
N LEU A 345 -11.98 -4.67 -9.55
CA LEU A 345 -12.42 -5.59 -8.49
C LEU A 345 -13.40 -6.64 -9.02
N LYS A 346 -14.36 -6.25 -9.87
CA LYS A 346 -15.30 -7.17 -10.52
C LYS A 346 -14.61 -8.17 -11.45
N ARG A 347 -13.46 -7.80 -12.02
CA ARG A 347 -12.68 -8.71 -12.86
C ARG A 347 -11.92 -9.70 -11.99
N ASN A 348 -11.21 -9.21 -10.98
CA ASN A 348 -10.44 -10.01 -10.05
C ASN A 348 -10.11 -9.14 -8.82
N ILE A 349 -10.63 -9.52 -7.64
CA ILE A 349 -10.40 -8.74 -6.42
C ILE A 349 -8.92 -8.67 -6.03
N GLY A 350 -8.10 -9.65 -6.45
CA GLY A 350 -6.66 -9.69 -6.20
C GLY A 350 -5.85 -8.66 -6.99
N PHE A 351 -6.46 -7.93 -7.92
CA PHE A 351 -5.81 -6.79 -8.57
C PHE A 351 -5.55 -5.65 -7.59
N ILE A 352 -6.34 -5.54 -6.52
CA ILE A 352 -6.18 -4.52 -5.50
C ILE A 352 -5.66 -5.18 -4.23
N HIS A 353 -4.41 -4.89 -3.89
CA HIS A 353 -3.78 -5.33 -2.65
C HIS A 353 -3.40 -4.12 -1.80
N SER A 354 -3.58 -4.23 -0.50
CA SER A 354 -3.19 -3.18 0.42
C SER A 354 -2.65 -3.74 1.72
N THR A 355 -1.53 -3.17 2.15
CA THR A 355 -0.95 -3.27 3.48
C THR A 355 -1.16 -1.93 4.19
N ASP A 356 -2.44 -1.60 4.40
CA ASP A 356 -2.89 -0.40 5.10
C ASP A 356 -3.72 -0.79 6.33
N SER A 357 -3.89 0.17 7.26
CA SER A 357 -4.81 -0.01 8.38
C SER A 357 -6.26 0.06 7.92
N ASP A 358 -7.16 -0.61 8.63
CA ASP A 358 -8.59 -0.59 8.33
C ASP A 358 -9.17 0.82 8.36
N GLU A 359 -8.64 1.70 9.21
CA GLU A 359 -9.02 3.12 9.27
C GLU A 359 -8.88 3.83 7.92
N GLU A 360 -7.81 3.55 7.16
CA GLU A 360 -7.60 4.17 5.85
C GLU A 360 -8.38 3.45 4.74
N LEU A 361 -8.47 2.12 4.81
CA LEU A 361 -9.25 1.33 3.84
C LEU A 361 -10.73 1.72 3.83
N LEU A 362 -11.31 1.93 5.01
CA LEU A 362 -12.70 2.36 5.16
C LEU A 362 -12.97 3.73 4.54
N LYS A 363 -11.97 4.62 4.44
CA LYS A 363 -12.11 5.94 3.81
C LYS A 363 -12.12 5.85 2.28
N HIS A 364 -11.40 4.89 1.70
CA HIS A 364 -11.52 4.61 0.26
C HIS A 364 -12.92 4.08 -0.05
N ASN A 365 -13.40 3.11 0.74
CA ASN A 365 -14.77 2.59 0.61
C ASN A 365 -15.83 3.68 0.78
N LEU A 366 -15.62 4.63 1.71
CA LEU A 366 -16.48 5.79 1.86
C LEU A 366 -16.59 6.63 0.57
N LEU A 367 -15.50 6.80 -0.18
CA LEU A 367 -15.56 7.49 -1.49
C LEU A 367 -16.44 6.72 -2.47
N CYS A 368 -16.33 5.40 -2.53
CA CYS A 368 -17.21 4.55 -3.34
C CYS A 368 -18.68 4.73 -2.94
N ASP A 369 -18.98 4.69 -1.64
CA ASP A 369 -20.35 4.83 -1.11
C ASP A 369 -20.95 6.20 -1.42
N LEU A 370 -20.21 7.29 -1.16
CA LEU A 370 -20.64 8.67 -1.44
C LEU A 370 -20.93 8.90 -2.94
N ARG A 371 -20.29 8.13 -3.82
CA ARG A 371 -20.47 8.21 -5.27
C ARG A 371 -21.36 7.10 -5.84
N GLY A 372 -21.98 6.28 -4.99
CA GLY A 372 -22.89 5.21 -5.40
C GLY A 372 -22.21 4.06 -6.18
N LYS A 373 -20.90 3.87 -5.98
CA LYS A 373 -20.09 2.87 -6.66
C LYS A 373 -20.07 1.58 -5.83
N LYS A 374 -20.92 0.62 -6.16
CA LYS A 374 -21.03 -0.65 -5.41
C LYS A 374 -19.82 -1.55 -5.65
N ILE A 375 -19.08 -1.85 -4.59
CA ILE A 375 -18.13 -2.95 -4.50
C ILE A 375 -18.98 -4.19 -4.16
N SER A 376 -19.15 -5.09 -5.12
CA SER A 376 -20.02 -6.27 -5.00
C SER A 376 -19.40 -7.38 -4.19
#